data_AF-A0A3B0WRL9-F1
#
_entry.id   AF-A0A3B0WRL9-F1
#
_cell.length_a   1.000
_cell.length_b   1.000
_cell.length_c   1.000
_cell.angle_alpha   90.00
_cell.angle_beta   90.00
_cell.angle_gamma   90.00
#
_symmetry.space_group_name_H-M   'P 1'
#
loop_
_entity.id
_entity.type
_entity.pdbx_description
1 polymer ?
#
loop_
_entity_poly.entity_id
_entity_poly.type
_entity_poly.pdbx_seq_one_letter_code
_entity_poly.pdbx_strand_id
1 'polypeptide(L)' 'KRFSWFDYRSKGFEKDPKRGLRIDLILATEKLALQCSDAGIDYDVRGMVKPSDHCPIWSEFKL' A
#
# COMPACT_ATOMS: atom_id res chain seq x y z
N LYS A 1 -9.11 -2.99 -6.23
CA LYS A 1 -8.26 -1.78 -6.01
C LYS A 1 -7.56 -1.94 -4.67
N ARG A 2 -6.27 -1.63 -4.55
CA ARG A 2 -5.56 -1.55 -3.26
C ARG A 2 -5.36 -0.10 -2.86
N PHE A 3 -5.61 0.19 -1.59
CA PHE A 3 -5.39 1.46 -0.88
C PHE A 3 -4.25 1.31 0.11
N SER A 4 -3.51 2.38 0.36
CA SER A 4 -2.41 2.40 1.33
C SER A 4 -2.86 2.89 2.70
N TRP A 5 -4.01 3.55 2.82
CA TRP A 5 -4.48 4.12 4.08
C TRP A 5 -5.95 3.78 4.36
N PHE A 6 -6.26 3.55 5.63
CA PHE A 6 -7.58 3.23 6.14
C PHE A 6 -7.85 3.90 7.49
N ASP A 7 -8.85 4.78 7.53
CA ASP A 7 -9.32 5.40 8.78
C ASP A 7 -9.70 4.36 9.85
N TYR A 8 -9.13 4.51 11.05
CA TYR A 8 -9.43 3.64 12.20
C TYR A 8 -10.89 3.73 12.65
N ARG A 9 -11.48 4.92 12.65
CA ARG A 9 -12.80 5.15 13.28
C ARG A 9 -13.92 4.45 12.51
N SER A 10 -13.87 4.55 11.19
CA SER A 10 -14.85 3.95 10.29
C SER A 10 -14.58 2.48 10.00
N LYS A 11 -13.49 1.91 10.53
CA LYS A 11 -13.04 0.53 10.29
C LYS A 11 -13.02 0.21 8.79
N GLY A 12 -12.35 1.08 8.02
CA GLY A 12 -12.36 1.03 6.56
C GLY A 12 -11.69 -0.22 5.97
N PHE A 13 -10.73 -0.80 6.70
CA PHE A 13 -9.95 -1.95 6.28
C PHE A 13 -10.73 -3.27 6.39
N GLU A 14 -11.64 -3.36 7.35
CA GLU A 14 -12.45 -4.53 7.65
C GLU A 14 -13.73 -4.63 6.81
N LYS A 15 -14.07 -3.58 6.04
CA LYS A 15 -15.26 -3.55 5.19
C LYS A 15 -15.08 -4.35 3.90
N ASP A 16 -16.22 -4.79 3.36
CA ASP A 16 -16.33 -5.35 2.02
C ASP A 16 -17.39 -4.59 1.20
N PRO A 17 -17.01 -3.85 0.14
CA PRO A 17 -15.63 -3.61 -0.29
C PRO A 17 -14.86 -2.71 0.70
N LYS A 18 -13.53 -2.91 0.77
CA LYS A 18 -12.62 -2.07 1.56
C LYS A 18 -12.76 -0.60 1.16
N ARG A 19 -12.74 0.31 2.14
CA ARG A 19 -12.83 1.76 1.92
C ARG A 19 -11.60 2.48 2.45
N GLY A 20 -10.77 2.97 1.55
CA GLY A 20 -9.53 3.66 1.90
C GLY A 20 -9.09 4.63 0.81
N LEU A 21 -7.90 5.18 0.99
CA LEU A 21 -7.24 6.06 0.03
C LEU A 21 -5.88 5.49 -0.36
N ARG A 22 -5.43 5.78 -1.58
CA ARG A 22 -4.05 5.49 -2.01
C ARG A 22 -3.28 6.80 -2.01
N ILE A 23 -2.63 7.08 -0.89
CA ILE A 23 -1.95 8.36 -0.62
C ILE A 23 -0.45 8.20 -0.33
N ASP A 24 0.03 6.97 -0.27
CA ASP A 24 1.44 6.65 -0.21
C ASP A 24 1.88 6.18 -1.59
N LEU A 25 2.94 6.79 -2.13
CA LEU A 25 3.46 6.51 -3.48
C LEU A 25 4.97 6.40 -3.48
N ILE A 26 5.48 5.53 -4.36
CA ILE A 26 6.89 5.49 -4.77
C ILE A 26 6.94 6.01 -6.19
N LEU A 27 7.62 7.13 -6.39
CA LEU A 27 7.83 7.75 -7.71
C LEU A 27 9.27 7.50 -8.14
N ALA A 28 9.45 7.06 -9.38
CA ALA A 28 10.75 6.77 -9.97
C ALA A 28 10.94 7.56 -11.27
N THR A 29 12.19 7.93 -11.56
CA THR A 29 12.56 8.47 -12.88
C THR A 29 12.36 7.39 -13.95
N GLU A 30 12.16 7.79 -15.21
CA GLU A 30 11.86 6.86 -16.30
C GLU A 30 12.85 5.68 -16.39
N LYS A 31 14.16 5.96 -16.32
CA LYS A 31 15.20 4.93 -16.38
C LYS A 31 15.07 3.89 -15.25
N LEU A 32 14.74 4.34 -14.03
CA LEU A 32 14.58 3.45 -12.88
C LEU A 32 13.22 2.73 -12.91
N ALA A 33 12.16 3.41 -13.37
CA ALA A 33 10.84 2.83 -13.55
C ALA A 33 10.88 1.63 -14.53
N LEU A 34 11.71 1.71 -15.58
CA LEU A 34 11.95 0.59 -16.51
C LEU A 34 12.62 -0.62 -15.85
N GLN A 35 13.30 -0.44 -14.71
CA GLN A 35 13.90 -1.53 -13.93
C GLN A 35 12.95 -2.09 -12.86
N CYS A 36 11.76 -1.49 -12.67
CA CYS A 36 10.80 -1.95 -11.68
C CYS A 36 10.20 -3.30 -12.11
N SER A 37 10.48 -4.34 -11.33
CA SER A 37 10.01 -5.70 -11.61
C SER A 37 8.74 -6.07 -10.87
N ASP A 38 8.46 -5.42 -9.74
CA ASP A 38 7.21 -5.59 -8.99
C ASP A 38 6.96 -4.38 -8.07
N ALA A 39 5.70 -4.17 -7.69
CA ALA A 39 5.30 -3.15 -6.72
C ALA A 39 4.00 -3.54 -6.03
N GLY A 40 3.91 -3.24 -4.73
CA GLY A 40 2.81 -3.72 -3.91
C GLY A 40 2.41 -2.82 -2.76
N ILE A 41 1.30 -3.21 -2.14
CA ILE A 41 0.80 -2.68 -0.87
C ILE A 41 0.55 -3.88 0.03
N ASP A 42 1.21 -3.93 1.18
CA ASP A 42 1.21 -5.08 2.08
C ASP A 42 0.01 -5.04 3.04
N TYR A 43 -0.98 -5.89 2.77
CA TYR A 43 -2.19 -6.00 3.59
C TYR A 43 -2.03 -6.98 4.75
N ASP A 44 -1.07 -7.88 4.67
CA ASP A 44 -0.82 -8.85 5.73
C ASP A 44 -0.23 -8.12 6.94
N VAL A 45 0.72 -7.20 6.70
CA VAL A 45 1.25 -6.30 7.73
C VAL A 45 0.16 -5.38 8.28
N ARG A 46 -0.70 -4.80 7.41
CA ARG A 46 -1.83 -3.97 7.86
C ARG A 46 -2.86 -4.77 8.66
N GLY A 47 -2.94 -6.07 8.47
CA GLY A 47 -3.85 -6.99 9.18
C GLY A 47 -3.33 -7.47 10.54
N MET A 48 -2.12 -7.09 10.95
CA MET A 48 -1.54 -7.48 12.24
C MET A 48 -2.26 -6.84 13.43
N VAL A 49 -1.96 -7.31 14.64
CA VAL A 49 -2.51 -6.76 15.89
C VAL A 49 -1.96 -5.35 16.14
N LYS A 50 -2.85 -4.40 16.45
CA LYS A 50 -2.53 -2.97 16.63
C LYS A 50 -1.71 -2.40 15.45
N PRO A 51 -2.25 -2.48 14.22
CA PRO A 51 -1.52 -2.03 13.03
C PRO A 51 -1.52 -0.50 12.95
N SER A 52 -0.64 0.06 12.10
CA SER A 52 -0.77 1.44 11.59
C SER A 52 -2.06 1.59 10.77
N ASP A 53 -2.55 2.82 10.57
CA ASP A 53 -3.62 3.14 9.64
C ASP A 53 -3.15 3.08 8.19
N HIS A 54 -1.84 3.16 7.97
CA HIS A 54 -1.20 2.94 6.69
C HIS A 54 -0.74 1.48 6.51
N CYS A 55 -0.70 1.05 5.25
CA CYS A 55 -0.08 -0.18 4.78
C CYS A 55 1.31 0.17 4.26
N PRO A 56 2.34 -0.63 4.54
CA PRO A 56 3.61 -0.52 3.83
C PRO A 56 3.38 -0.63 2.31
N ILE A 57 4.05 0.23 1.55
CA ILE A 57 4.15 0.13 0.10
C ILE A 57 5.59 -0.17 -0.28
N TRP A 58 5.77 -0.86 -1.40
CA TRP A 58 7.10 -1.27 -1.83
C TRP A 58 7.19 -1.34 -3.36
N SER A 59 8.43 -1.31 -3.85
CA SER A 59 8.77 -1.55 -5.24
C SER A 59 10.11 -2.27 -5.30
N GLU A 60 10.20 -3.28 -6.17
CA GLU A 60 11.40 -4.07 -6.40
C GLU A 60 12.02 -3.70 -7.74
N PHE A 61 13.31 -3.36 -7.75
CA PHE A 61 14.05 -2.96 -8.95
C PHE A 61 15.16 -3.96 -9.25
N LYS A 62 15.29 -4.37 -10.51
CA LYS A 62 16.39 -5.21 -10.99
C LYS A 62 17.47 -4.31 -11.59
N LEU A 63 18.57 -4.13 -10.87
CA LEU A 63 19.68 -3.26 -11.24
C LEU A 63 20.87 -4.04 -11.79
#